data_AF-A0A7C2DCX5-F1
#
_entry.id   AF-A0A7C2DCX5-F1
#
_cell.length_a   1.000
_cell.length_b   1.000
_cell.length_c   1.000
_cell.angle_alpha   90.00
_cell.angle_beta   90.00
_cell.angle_gamma   90.00
#
_symmetry.space_group_name_H-M   'P 1'
#
loop_
_entity.id
_entity.type
_entity.pdbx_description
1 polymer ?
#
loop_
_entity_poly.entity_id
_entity_poly.type
_entity_poly.pdbx_seq_one_letter_code
_entity_poly.pdbx_strand_id
1 'polypeptide(L)'
;MLAQALEPNPLLRLLCIALALYFWILFARVLLSWAHVLGFRTPYSGPVRRIVDLLYDLTEPVLAPLRRLIPPVRMGAVGLDLSIIVAFVVLAVLQQALC
;
A
#
# COMPACT_ATOMS: atom_id res chain seq x y z
N MET A 1 5.81 -10.80 37.85
CA MET A 1 4.35 -10.54 37.81
C MET A 1 3.95 -9.43 36.82
N LEU A 2 4.77 -8.40 36.58
CA LEU A 2 4.46 -7.34 35.59
C LEU A 2 4.55 -7.79 34.11
N ALA A 3 5.24 -8.91 33.80
CA ALA A 3 5.36 -9.42 32.44
C ALA A 3 4.10 -10.12 31.89
N GLN A 4 3.19 -10.57 32.77
CA GLN A 4 1.98 -11.30 32.37
C GLN A 4 0.84 -10.35 31.96
N ALA A 5 0.90 -9.08 32.39
CA ALA A 5 -0.12 -8.06 32.07
C ALA A 5 0.11 -7.39 30.71
N LEU A 6 1.22 -7.70 30.04
CA LEU A 6 1.63 -7.11 28.76
C LEU A 6 1.84 -8.18 27.68
N GLU A 7 1.12 -9.29 27.73
CA GLU A 7 0.99 -10.16 26.56
C GLU A 7 0.14 -9.41 25.54
N PRO A 8 0.71 -8.88 24.44
CA PRO A 8 -0.10 -8.20 23.44
C PRO A 8 -1.15 -9.17 22.95
N ASN A 9 -2.42 -8.74 23.00
CA ASN A 9 -3.56 -9.53 22.58
C ASN A 9 -3.21 -10.22 21.25
N PRO A 10 -3.41 -11.54 21.09
CA PRO A 10 -3.02 -12.23 19.86
C PRO A 10 -3.66 -11.57 18.63
N LEU A 11 -4.85 -10.99 18.78
CA LEU A 11 -5.51 -10.18 17.77
C LEU A 11 -4.72 -8.92 17.39
N LEU A 12 -4.14 -8.21 18.37
CA LEU A 12 -3.31 -7.03 18.13
C LEU A 12 -2.02 -7.40 17.38
N ARG A 13 -1.38 -8.51 17.77
CA ARG A 13 -0.22 -9.06 17.04
C ARG A 13 -0.56 -9.37 15.59
N LEU A 14 -1.69 -10.04 15.34
CA LEU A 14 -2.16 -10.33 13.99
C LEU A 14 -2.43 -9.05 13.18
N LEU A 15 -3.04 -8.03 13.81
CA LEU A 15 -3.27 -6.74 13.18
C LEU A 15 -1.96 -6.06 12.77
N CYS A 16 -0.96 -6.03 13.67
CA CYS A 16 0.35 -5.45 13.39
C CYS A 16 1.07 -6.15 12.23
N ILE A 17 0.99 -7.48 12.18
CA ILE A 17 1.51 -8.26 11.05
C ILE A 17 0.76 -7.88 9.76
N ALA A 18 -0.56 -7.76 9.79
CA ALA A 18 -1.35 -7.37 8.64
C ALA A 18 -0.99 -5.95 8.13
N LEU A 19 -0.80 -4.98 9.03
CA LEU A 19 -0.35 -3.64 8.69
C LEU A 19 1.06 -3.65 8.05
N ALA A 20 1.98 -4.46 8.57
CA ALA A 20 3.31 -4.63 8.00
C ALA A 20 3.27 -5.29 6.61
N LEU A 21 2.42 -6.30 6.41
CA LEU A 21 2.19 -6.90 5.09
C LEU A 21 1.60 -5.88 4.11
N TYR A 22 0.65 -5.07 4.57
CA TYR A 22 0.05 -4.02 3.75
C TYR A 22 1.07 -2.95 3.32
N PHE A 23 2.03 -2.63 4.20
CA PHE A 23 3.14 -1.74 3.85
C PHE A 23 3.94 -2.26 2.65
N TRP A 24 4.27 -3.56 2.66
CA TRP A 24 4.98 -4.19 1.55
C TRP A 24 4.15 -4.23 0.27
N ILE A 25 2.83 -4.40 0.36
CA ILE A 25 1.92 -4.32 -0.80
C ILE A 25 1.92 -2.91 -1.40
N LEU A 26 1.80 -1.87 -0.57
CA LEU A 26 1.90 -0.47 -1.03
C LEU A 26 3.27 -0.17 -1.65
N PHE A 27 4.33 -0.73 -1.06
CA PHE A 27 5.69 -0.58 -1.58
C PHE A 27 5.83 -1.22 -2.97
N ALA A 28 5.29 -2.42 -3.15
CA ALA A 28 5.22 -3.06 -4.46
C ALA A 28 4.43 -2.21 -5.48
N ARG A 29 3.36 -1.50 -5.05
CA ARG A 29 2.65 -0.55 -5.91
C ARG A 29 3.49 0.64 -6.34
N VAL A 30 4.34 1.18 -5.46
CA VAL A 30 5.31 2.24 -5.83
C VAL A 30 6.31 1.72 -6.85
N LEU A 31 6.88 0.54 -6.60
CA LEU A 31 7.82 -0.07 -7.53
C LEU A 31 7.18 -0.32 -8.90
N LEU A 32 5.94 -0.80 -8.95
CA LEU A 32 5.18 -0.98 -10.19
C LEU A 32 4.96 0.37 -10.90
N SER A 33 4.60 1.41 -10.15
CA SER A 33 4.42 2.76 -10.71
C SER A 33 5.71 3.28 -11.34
N TRP A 34 6.85 3.11 -10.68
CA TRP A 34 8.16 3.50 -11.23
C TRP A 34 8.57 2.63 -12.40
N ALA A 35 8.30 1.32 -12.36
CA ALA A 35 8.52 0.44 -13.50
C ALA A 35 7.78 0.96 -14.74
N HIS A 36 6.51 1.38 -14.61
CA HIS A 36 5.75 1.95 -15.72
C HIS A 36 6.37 3.26 -16.26
N VAL A 37 6.91 4.11 -15.38
CA VAL A 37 7.65 5.32 -15.77
C VAL A 37 8.93 4.97 -16.54
N LEU A 38 9.63 3.91 -16.14
CA LEU A 38 10.84 3.39 -16.81
C LEU A 38 10.54 2.61 -18.10
N GLY A 39 9.28 2.55 -18.53
CA GLY A 39 8.90 1.91 -19.80
C GLY A 39 8.39 0.47 -19.67
N PHE A 40 8.30 -0.09 -18.47
CA PHE A 40 7.60 -1.36 -18.28
C PHE A 40 6.13 -1.22 -18.71
N ARG A 41 5.60 -2.26 -19.34
CA ARG A 41 4.19 -2.34 -19.76
C ARG A 41 3.65 -3.67 -19.27
N THR A 42 2.50 -3.62 -18.60
CA THR A 42 1.86 -4.82 -18.07
C THR A 42 1.44 -5.72 -19.24
N PRO A 43 1.81 -7.02 -19.24
CA PRO A 43 1.38 -7.95 -20.28
C PRO A 43 -0.15 -8.12 -20.33
N TYR A 44 -0.68 -8.49 -21.48
CA TYR A 44 -2.12 -8.73 -21.64
C TYR A 44 -2.62 -9.95 -20.84
N SER A 45 -1.80 -10.98 -20.68
CA SER A 45 -2.15 -12.21 -19.97
C SER A 45 -0.91 -12.84 -19.29
N GLY A 46 -1.13 -13.89 -18.50
CA GLY A 46 -0.06 -14.65 -17.85
C GLY A 46 0.11 -14.34 -16.35
N PRO A 47 1.16 -14.90 -15.71
CA PRO A 47 1.37 -14.78 -14.27
C PRO A 47 1.68 -13.34 -13.83
N VAL A 48 2.47 -12.60 -14.61
CA VAL A 48 2.81 -11.20 -14.29
C VAL A 48 1.56 -10.32 -14.28
N ARG A 49 0.65 -10.50 -15.26
CA ARG A 49 -0.62 -9.78 -15.30
C ARG A 49 -1.44 -10.02 -14.04
N ARG A 50 -1.57 -11.28 -13.62
CA ARG A 50 -2.29 -11.65 -12.39
C ARG A 50 -1.72 -11.00 -11.13
N ILE A 51 -0.38 -10.93 -11.01
CA ILE A 51 0.28 -10.26 -9.88
C ILE A 51 -0.02 -8.76 -9.89
N VAL A 52 0.06 -8.14 -11.06
CA VAL A 52 -0.25 -6.70 -11.21
C VAL A 52 -1.71 -6.43 -10.85
N ASP A 53 -2.65 -7.21 -11.38
CA ASP A 53 -4.08 -7.07 -11.08
C ASP A 53 -4.33 -7.25 -9.57
N LEU A 54 -3.74 -8.27 -8.94
CA LEU A 54 -3.83 -8.48 -7.49
C LEU A 54 -3.32 -7.28 -6.69
N LEU A 55 -2.20 -6.67 -7.09
CA LEU A 55 -1.70 -5.46 -6.43
C LEU A 55 -2.67 -4.29 -6.58
N TYR A 56 -3.31 -4.13 -7.75
CA TYR A 56 -4.35 -3.11 -7.92
C TYR A 56 -5.56 -3.41 -7.06
N ASP A 57 -6.08 -4.64 -7.07
CA ASP A 57 -7.27 -5.04 -6.29
C ASP A 57 -7.08 -4.86 -4.79
N LEU A 58 -5.88 -5.12 -4.27
CA LEU A 58 -5.56 -4.96 -2.85
C LEU A 58 -5.37 -3.49 -2.43
N THR A 59 -4.97 -2.61 -3.36
CA THR A 59 -4.63 -1.22 -3.04
C THR A 59 -5.75 -0.24 -3.40
N GLU A 60 -6.54 -0.52 -4.44
CA GLU A 60 -7.62 0.34 -4.91
C GLU A 60 -8.69 0.67 -3.87
N PRO A 61 -9.16 -0.26 -3.01
CA PRO A 61 -10.13 0.06 -1.97
C PRO A 61 -9.69 1.19 -1.04
N VAL A 62 -8.38 1.35 -0.84
CA VAL A 62 -7.78 2.40 0.00
C VAL A 62 -7.39 3.62 -0.84
N LEU A 63 -6.79 3.42 -2.01
CA LEU A 63 -6.30 4.51 -2.86
C LEU A 63 -7.42 5.25 -3.61
N ALA A 64 -8.48 4.57 -4.06
CA ALA A 64 -9.58 5.22 -4.78
C ALA A 64 -10.27 6.33 -3.98
N PRO A 65 -10.66 6.12 -2.70
CA PRO A 65 -11.18 7.20 -1.87
C PRO A 65 -10.17 8.34 -1.69
N LEU A 66 -8.90 8.02 -1.46
CA LEU A 66 -7.84 9.02 -1.28
C LEU A 66 -7.64 9.88 -2.54
N ARG A 67 -7.72 9.30 -3.74
CA ARG A 67 -7.62 10.06 -5.01
C ARG A 67 -8.80 10.99 -5.27
N ARG A 68 -9.96 10.74 -4.64
CA ARG A 68 -11.09 11.68 -4.69
C ARG A 68 -10.83 12.92 -3.82
N LEU A 69 -10.10 12.75 -2.72
CA LEU A 69 -9.75 13.83 -1.79
C LEU A 69 -8.51 14.60 -2.26
N ILE A 70 -7.50 13.89 -2.78
CA ILE A 70 -6.22 14.44 -3.20
C ILE A 70 -5.98 13.96 -4.63
N PRO A 71 -6.44 14.73 -5.64
CA PRO A 71 -6.30 14.37 -7.03
C PRO A 71 -4.81 14.18 -7.42
N PRO A 72 -4.51 13.25 -8.34
CA PRO A 72 -3.14 13.04 -8.79
C PRO A 72 -2.59 14.29 -9.47
N VAL A 73 -1.34 14.63 -9.18
CA VAL A 73 -0.66 15.76 -9.81
C VAL A 73 -0.04 15.29 -11.12
N ARG A 74 -0.41 15.93 -12.22
CA ARG A 74 0.17 15.69 -13.55
C ARG A 74 1.30 16.69 -13.78
N MET A 75 2.50 16.19 -14.06
CA MET A 75 3.65 16.98 -14.49
C MET A 75 4.05 16.53 -15.90
N GLY A 76 3.63 17.30 -16.90
CA GLY A 76 3.83 16.94 -18.31
C GLY A 76 3.17 15.61 -18.68
N ALA A 77 3.96 14.65 -19.18
CA ALA A 77 3.47 13.31 -19.53
C ALA A 77 3.39 12.33 -18.35
N VAL A 78 3.89 12.72 -17.16
CA VAL A 78 3.95 11.84 -15.98
C VAL A 78 2.88 12.23 -14.97
N GLY A 79 2.01 11.29 -14.61
CA GLY A 79 1.08 11.43 -13.49
C GLY A 79 1.69 10.86 -12.21
N LEU A 80 1.78 11.66 -11.16
CA LEU A 80 2.21 11.24 -9.83
C LEU A 80 0.98 10.95 -8.96
N ASP A 81 0.85 9.72 -8.49
CA ASP A 81 -0.23 9.31 -7.59
C ASP A 81 0.11 9.64 -6.14
N LEU A 82 -0.23 10.86 -5.71
CA LEU A 82 -0.01 11.32 -4.34
C LEU A 82 -0.79 10.49 -3.30
N SER A 83 -1.86 9.81 -3.71
CA SER A 83 -2.66 9.00 -2.79
C SER A 83 -1.84 7.86 -2.16
N ILE A 84 -0.85 7.34 -2.87
CA ILE A 84 0.05 6.29 -2.34
C ILE A 84 0.89 6.84 -1.19
N ILE A 85 1.42 8.06 -1.30
CA ILE A 85 2.19 8.70 -0.23
C ILE A 85 1.32 8.90 1.00
N VAL A 86 0.09 9.38 0.80
CA VAL A 86 -0.88 9.57 1.88
C VAL A 86 -1.22 8.24 2.54
N ALA A 87 -1.41 7.18 1.77
CA ALA A 87 -1.66 5.84 2.30
C ALA A 87 -0.48 5.33 3.16
N PHE A 88 0.76 5.59 2.76
CA PHE A 88 1.94 5.28 3.58
C PHE A 88 1.95 6.05 4.91
N VAL A 89 1.62 7.34 4.88
CA VAL A 89 1.56 8.15 6.11
C VAL A 89 0.49 7.62 7.05
N VAL A 90 -0.73 7.36 6.55
CA VAL A 90 -1.81 6.77 7.35
C VAL A 90 -1.38 5.44 7.95
N LEU A 91 -0.77 4.57 7.14
CA LEU A 91 -0.32 3.27 7.60
C LEU A 91 0.77 3.37 8.67
N ALA A 92 1.74 4.29 8.50
CA ALA A 92 2.79 4.51 9.49
C ALA A 92 2.21 5.01 10.82
N VAL A 93 1.25 5.94 10.78
CA VAL A 93 0.55 6.40 11.99
C VAL A 93 -0.20 5.25 12.67
N LEU A 94 -0.90 4.41 11.91
CA LEU A 94 -1.60 3.24 12.46
C LEU A 94 -0.64 2.24 13.10
N GLN A 95 0.52 1.96 12.48
CA GLN A 95 1.52 1.07 13.08
C GLN A 95 2.07 1.64 14.38
N GLN A 96 2.47 2.91 14.39
CA GLN A 96 3.03 3.54 15.59
C GLN A 96 2.01 3.68 16.72
N ALA A 97 0.73 3.81 16.41
CA ALA A 97 -0.33 3.92 17.41
C ALA A 97 -0.76 2.56 17.98
N LEU A 98 -0.56 1.45 17.25
CA LEU A 98 -1.17 0.17 17.57
C LEU A 98 -0.17 -0.96 17.94
N CYS A 99 1.14 -0.86 17.68
CA CYS A 99 2.05 -2.03 17.65
C CYS A 99 3.21 -2.10 18.67
#